data_AF-A0A2K0TJA3-F1
#
_entry.id   AF-A0A2K0TJA3-F1
#
_cell.length_a   1.000
_cell.length_b   1.000
_cell.length_c   1.000
_cell.angle_alpha   90.00
_cell.angle_beta   90.00
_cell.angle_gamma   90.00
#
_symmetry.space_group_name_H-M   'P 1'
#
loop_
_entity.id
_entity.type
_entity.pdbx_description
1 polymer ?
#
loop_
_entity_poly.entity_id
_entity_poly.type
_entity_poly.pdbx_seq_one_letter_code
_entity_poly.pdbx_strand_id
1 'polypeptide(L)'
;MSYYDVDAILTDGEKVPCRFELDVPYLGHLDNSSGLKPGSRLALPLWLAEMFALASAGEDSKPPLTLTLPPCLSEQVQAALKADPRAVALRDQSAYFYGVAVRMLDLFDERELSAILRRTFVVRAADVGLHARKAEESGLGGQGEEFLRGLDEWERRLFRRGHEGVKGVKQWTDNVKRS
;
A
#
# COMPACT_ATOMS: atom_id res chain seq x y z
N MET A 1 -11.33 1.81 -6.14
CA MET A 1 -10.79 3.13 -5.75
C MET A 1 -11.60 4.23 -6.41
N SER A 2 -11.75 5.38 -5.76
CA SER A 2 -12.45 6.56 -6.32
C SER A 2 -11.43 7.54 -6.88
N TYR A 3 -11.73 8.17 -8.03
CA TYR A 3 -10.86 9.17 -8.67
C TYR A 3 -10.51 10.35 -7.74
N TYR A 4 -11.41 10.71 -6.82
CA TYR A 4 -11.23 11.85 -5.90
C TYR A 4 -10.60 11.46 -4.56
N ASP A 5 -10.23 10.20 -4.35
CA ASP A 5 -9.54 9.79 -3.13
C ASP A 5 -8.05 10.12 -3.22
N VAL A 6 -7.60 11.03 -2.36
CA VAL A 6 -6.20 11.48 -2.31
C VAL A 6 -5.25 10.32 -2.07
N ASP A 7 -5.62 9.37 -1.22
CA ASP A 7 -4.76 8.21 -0.94
C ASP A 7 -4.64 7.28 -2.14
N ALA A 8 -5.68 7.19 -2.98
CA ALA A 8 -5.62 6.43 -4.22
C ALA A 8 -4.66 7.09 -5.22
N ILE A 9 -4.73 8.42 -5.36
CA ILE A 9 -3.81 9.18 -6.22
C ILE A 9 -2.36 9.02 -5.76
N LEU A 10 -2.12 9.08 -4.44
CA LEU A 10 -0.78 8.92 -3.87
C LEU A 10 -0.27 7.48 -4.00
N THR A 11 -1.15 6.49 -3.84
CA THR A 11 -0.84 5.08 -4.10
C THR A 11 -0.41 4.87 -5.56
N ASP A 12 -1.15 5.43 -6.51
CA ASP A 12 -0.86 5.31 -7.94
C ASP A 12 0.45 6.02 -8.33
N GLY A 13 0.88 7.01 -7.54
CA GLY A 13 2.16 7.71 -7.69
C GLY A 13 3.39 6.92 -7.21
N GLU A 14 3.20 5.81 -6.49
CA GLU A 14 4.30 4.98 -6.00
C GLU A 14 5.10 4.38 -7.15
N LYS A 15 6.43 4.36 -7.00
CA LYS A 15 7.33 3.88 -8.05
C LYS A 15 7.47 2.37 -7.98
N VAL A 16 7.28 1.71 -9.11
CA VAL A 16 7.32 0.25 -9.23
C VAL A 16 8.40 -0.17 -10.23
N PRO A 17 9.10 -1.28 -9.98
CA PRO A 17 10.18 -1.74 -10.83
C PRO A 17 9.64 -2.33 -12.15
N CYS A 18 10.12 -1.78 -13.25
CA CYS A 18 9.70 -2.14 -14.60
C CYS A 18 10.90 -2.49 -15.48
N ARG A 19 10.66 -3.32 -16.50
CA ARG A 19 11.62 -3.61 -17.57
C ARG A 19 10.96 -3.40 -18.93
N PHE A 20 11.55 -2.56 -19.77
CA PHE A 20 11.06 -2.37 -21.14
C PHE A 20 11.51 -3.55 -22.01
N GLU A 21 10.63 -4.03 -22.87
CA GLU A 21 10.91 -5.12 -23.82
C GLU A 21 11.13 -4.60 -25.25
N LEU A 22 10.74 -3.36 -25.52
CA LEU A 22 10.82 -2.72 -26.83
C LEU A 22 11.78 -1.53 -26.82
N ASP A 23 12.25 -1.17 -28.01
CA ASP A 23 13.01 0.06 -28.23
C ASP A 23 12.04 1.24 -28.31
N VAL A 24 12.22 2.24 -27.44
CA VAL A 24 11.35 3.42 -27.33
C VAL A 24 12.20 4.69 -27.42
N PRO A 25 12.46 5.20 -28.64
CA PRO A 25 13.44 6.27 -28.87
C PRO A 25 13.08 7.61 -28.21
N TYR A 26 11.79 7.94 -28.07
CA TYR A 26 11.36 9.25 -27.55
C TYR A 26 11.20 9.31 -26.02
N LEU A 27 11.39 8.20 -25.31
CA LEU A 27 11.26 8.11 -23.85
C LEU A 27 12.59 8.20 -23.09
N GLY A 28 13.66 8.65 -23.75
CA GLY A 28 14.98 8.79 -23.13
C GLY A 28 15.03 9.69 -21.88
N HIS A 29 14.10 10.65 -21.76
CA HIS A 29 13.99 11.53 -20.59
C HIS A 29 13.62 10.79 -19.29
N LEU A 30 13.12 9.55 -19.36
CA LEU A 30 12.82 8.72 -18.18
C LEU A 30 14.07 8.16 -17.49
N ASP A 31 15.19 8.03 -18.21
CA ASP A 31 16.46 7.47 -17.72
C ASP A 31 17.68 8.33 -18.12
N ASN A 32 17.45 9.60 -18.47
CA ASN A 32 18.47 10.53 -18.98
C ASN A 32 19.31 9.96 -20.15
N SER A 33 18.68 9.15 -21.00
CA SER A 33 19.29 8.54 -22.18
C SER A 33 18.75 9.18 -23.46
N SER A 34 19.30 8.81 -24.62
CA SER A 34 18.77 9.23 -25.92
C SER A 34 17.53 8.44 -26.36
N GLY A 35 17.13 7.42 -25.60
CA GLY A 35 16.05 6.48 -25.93
C GLY A 35 16.17 5.21 -25.09
N LEU A 36 15.03 4.57 -24.77
CA LEU A 36 15.00 3.35 -23.97
C LEU A 36 15.20 2.13 -24.86
N LYS A 37 16.21 1.32 -24.56
CA LYS A 37 16.48 0.08 -25.29
C LYS A 37 15.73 -1.11 -24.67
N PRO A 38 15.51 -2.20 -25.43
CA PRO A 38 15.04 -3.45 -24.87
C PRO A 38 15.91 -3.92 -23.70
N GLY A 39 15.27 -4.32 -22.61
CA GLY A 39 15.90 -4.74 -21.37
C GLY A 39 16.23 -3.62 -20.38
N SER A 40 15.99 -2.35 -20.72
CA SER A 40 16.19 -1.22 -19.81
C SER A 40 15.31 -1.36 -18.57
N ARG A 41 15.90 -1.19 -17.39
CA ARG A 41 15.20 -1.29 -16.10
C ARG A 41 15.04 0.10 -15.51
N LEU A 42 13.82 0.48 -15.19
CA LEU A 42 13.51 1.75 -14.55
C LEU A 42 12.33 1.62 -13.59
N ALA A 43 12.24 2.57 -12.66
CA ALA A 43 11.13 2.65 -11.73
C ALA A 43 10.13 3.71 -12.23
N LEU A 44 8.93 3.28 -12.59
CA LEU A 44 7.85 4.16 -13.08
C LEU A 44 6.75 4.29 -12.04
N PRO A 45 6.01 5.42 -12.00
CA PRO A 45 4.78 5.51 -11.23
C PRO A 45 3.80 4.41 -11.65
N LEU A 46 3.12 3.79 -10.68
CA LEU A 46 2.21 2.67 -10.90
C LEU A 46 1.13 2.95 -11.94
N TRP A 47 0.52 4.14 -11.93
CA TRP A 47 -0.49 4.51 -12.94
C TRP A 47 0.04 4.46 -14.38
N LEU A 48 1.32 4.80 -14.60
CA LEU A 48 1.92 4.77 -15.93
C LEU A 48 2.38 3.36 -16.29
N ALA A 49 2.95 2.68 -15.31
CA ALA A 49 3.47 1.33 -15.44
C ALA A 49 2.36 0.34 -15.83
N GLU A 50 1.18 0.46 -15.21
CA GLU A 50 -0.04 -0.30 -15.56
C GLU A 50 -0.46 -0.06 -17.01
N MET A 51 -0.50 1.20 -17.46
CA MET A 51 -0.93 1.53 -18.83
C MET A 51 -0.02 0.86 -19.86
N PHE A 52 1.28 0.83 -19.63
CA PHE A 52 2.22 0.13 -20.51
C PHE A 52 2.12 -1.40 -20.41
N ALA A 53 1.88 -1.94 -19.22
CA ALA A 53 1.75 -3.39 -19.03
C ALA A 53 0.49 -3.96 -19.70
N LEU A 54 -0.60 -3.18 -19.74
CA LEU A 54 -1.87 -3.55 -20.37
C LEU A 54 -1.95 -3.16 -21.84
N ALA A 55 -1.08 -2.25 -22.31
CA ALA A 55 -1.02 -1.86 -23.71
C ALA A 55 -0.56 -3.04 -24.58
N SER A 56 -1.49 -3.63 -25.32
CA SER A 56 -1.16 -4.55 -26.42
C SER A 56 -1.19 -3.80 -27.76
N ALA A 57 -0.09 -3.87 -28.50
CA ALA A 57 0.04 -3.40 -29.87
C ALA A 57 -0.52 -4.41 -30.91
N GLY A 58 -1.68 -5.03 -30.62
CA GLY A 58 -2.38 -6.00 -31.50
C GLY A 58 -2.46 -7.42 -30.94
N GLU A 59 -3.29 -8.29 -31.55
CA GLU A 59 -3.61 -9.65 -31.07
C GLU A 59 -2.39 -10.54 -30.78
N ASP A 60 -1.24 -10.30 -31.44
CA ASP A 60 -0.02 -11.10 -31.30
C ASP A 60 1.18 -10.35 -30.67
N SER A 61 0.99 -9.12 -30.21
CA SER A 61 2.10 -8.30 -29.72
C SER A 61 2.36 -8.50 -28.23
N LYS A 62 3.63 -8.60 -27.83
CA LYS A 62 4.03 -8.60 -26.43
C LYS A 62 3.85 -7.19 -25.85
N PRO A 63 3.47 -7.06 -24.57
CA PRO A 63 3.38 -5.75 -23.93
C PRO A 63 4.76 -5.06 -23.98
N PRO A 64 4.80 -3.73 -24.15
CA PRO A 64 6.03 -2.95 -24.25
C PRO A 64 6.89 -3.01 -22.97
N LEU A 65 6.28 -3.40 -21.85
CA LEU A 65 6.86 -3.34 -20.52
C LEU A 65 6.43 -4.56 -19.70
N THR A 66 7.37 -5.15 -18.98
CA THR A 66 7.12 -6.16 -17.96
C THR A 66 7.21 -5.52 -16.57
N LEU A 67 6.18 -5.76 -15.76
CA LEU A 67 6.14 -5.34 -14.36
C LEU A 67 6.73 -6.44 -13.48
N THR A 68 7.36 -6.02 -12.39
CA THR A 68 7.81 -6.92 -11.33
C THR A 68 7.24 -6.46 -10.00
N LEU A 69 7.06 -7.39 -9.05
CA LEU A 69 6.56 -7.04 -7.73
C LEU A 69 7.51 -6.03 -7.07
N PRO A 70 6.98 -4.96 -6.46
CA PRO A 70 7.79 -3.97 -5.78
C PRO A 70 8.50 -4.57 -4.55
N PRO A 71 9.63 -3.99 -4.09
CA PRO A 71 10.39 -4.50 -2.96
C PRO A 71 9.56 -4.66 -1.67
N CYS A 72 8.56 -3.79 -1.46
CA CYS A 72 7.63 -3.88 -0.33
C CYS A 72 6.79 -5.16 -0.34
N LEU A 73 6.62 -5.82 -1.48
CA LEU A 73 5.93 -7.11 -1.64
C LEU A 73 6.90 -8.24 -1.98
N SER A 74 8.19 -8.07 -1.68
CA SER A 74 9.19 -9.13 -1.89
C SER A 74 8.87 -10.38 -1.07
N GLU A 75 9.36 -11.53 -1.54
CA GLU A 75 9.25 -12.83 -0.84
C GLU A 75 9.69 -12.76 0.62
N GLN A 76 10.71 -11.96 0.94
CA GLN A 76 11.18 -11.77 2.31
C GLN A 76 10.11 -11.09 3.18
N VAL A 77 9.47 -10.04 2.68
CA VAL A 77 8.40 -9.35 3.41
C VAL A 77 7.18 -10.25 3.52
N GLN A 78 6.82 -10.97 2.45
CA GLN A 78 5.74 -11.95 2.48
C GLN A 78 5.97 -13.05 3.54
N ALA A 79 7.18 -13.60 3.61
CA ALA A 79 7.56 -14.59 4.62
C ALA A 79 7.48 -14.03 6.04
N ALA A 80 7.95 -12.79 6.26
CA ALA A 80 7.85 -12.12 7.55
C ALA A 80 6.39 -11.91 7.98
N LEU A 81 5.53 -11.43 7.07
CA LEU A 81 4.10 -11.25 7.31
C LEU A 81 3.37 -12.58 7.56
N LYS A 82 3.78 -13.65 6.87
CA LYS A 82 3.24 -15.00 7.06
C LYS A 82 3.58 -15.56 8.44
N ALA A 83 4.78 -15.27 8.94
CA ALA A 83 5.26 -15.66 10.27
C ALA A 83 4.53 -14.88 11.37
N ASP A 84 4.63 -13.54 11.35
CA ASP A 84 3.89 -12.66 12.26
C ASP A 84 3.60 -11.28 11.60
N PRO A 85 2.33 -10.97 11.29
CA PRO A 85 1.91 -9.66 10.80
C PRO A 85 2.30 -8.48 11.69
N ARG A 86 2.44 -8.69 13.01
CA ARG A 86 2.66 -7.62 14.00
C ARG A 86 4.10 -7.16 14.06
N ALA A 87 5.03 -8.06 13.74
CA ALA A 87 6.47 -7.79 13.79
C ALA A 87 6.94 -6.88 12.64
N VAL A 88 6.12 -6.69 11.61
CA VAL A 88 6.46 -5.88 10.43
C VAL A 88 5.86 -4.48 10.56
N ALA A 89 6.72 -3.46 10.53
CA ALA A 89 6.30 -2.08 10.35
C ALA A 89 5.95 -1.83 8.87
N LEU A 90 4.66 -1.88 8.52
CA LEU A 90 4.20 -1.76 7.14
C LEU A 90 4.60 -0.42 6.52
N ARG A 91 4.60 0.65 7.32
CA ARG A 91 4.99 1.99 6.85
C ARG A 91 6.45 2.09 6.42
N ASP A 92 7.33 1.25 6.96
CA ASP A 92 8.73 1.20 6.55
C ASP A 92 8.89 0.48 5.20
N GLN A 93 7.90 -0.33 4.79
CA GLN A 93 7.85 -0.96 3.46
C GLN A 93 7.25 -0.02 2.42
N SER A 94 6.11 0.59 2.73
CA SER A 94 5.48 1.65 1.95
C SER A 94 4.43 2.36 2.79
N ALA A 95 4.30 3.69 2.64
CA ALA A 95 3.25 4.44 3.32
C ALA A 95 1.84 3.98 2.88
N TYR A 96 1.70 3.52 1.63
CA TYR A 96 0.47 3.06 1.01
C TYR A 96 0.49 1.55 0.76
N PHE A 97 1.08 0.77 1.67
CA PHE A 97 1.32 -0.67 1.51
C PHE A 97 0.11 -1.45 0.99
N TYR A 98 -1.05 -1.37 1.64
CA TYR A 98 -2.25 -2.10 1.19
C TYR A 98 -2.80 -1.56 -0.13
N GLY A 99 -2.70 -0.25 -0.38
CA GLY A 99 -3.09 0.36 -1.65
C GLY A 99 -2.28 -0.23 -2.81
N VAL A 100 -0.94 -0.22 -2.68
CA VAL A 100 -0.04 -0.79 -3.68
C VAL A 100 -0.29 -2.29 -3.84
N ALA A 101 -0.48 -3.01 -2.74
CA ALA A 101 -0.72 -4.45 -2.76
C ALA A 101 -2.00 -4.83 -3.52
N VAL A 102 -3.11 -4.11 -3.29
CA VAL A 102 -4.36 -4.33 -4.04
C VAL A 102 -4.15 -4.07 -5.53
N ARG A 103 -3.49 -2.97 -5.87
CA ARG A 103 -3.22 -2.62 -7.28
C ARG A 103 -2.30 -3.63 -7.96
N MET A 104 -1.34 -4.20 -7.24
CA MET A 104 -0.52 -5.29 -7.77
C MET A 104 -1.33 -6.56 -7.98
N LEU A 105 -2.25 -6.91 -7.06
CA LEU A 105 -3.13 -8.08 -7.24
C LEU A 105 -4.13 -7.92 -8.39
N ASP A 106 -4.44 -6.69 -8.82
CA ASP A 106 -5.23 -6.46 -10.04
C ASP A 106 -4.42 -6.79 -11.32
N LEU A 107 -3.09 -6.70 -11.26
CA LEU A 107 -2.18 -6.93 -12.39
C LEU A 107 -1.56 -8.34 -12.40
N PHE A 108 -1.44 -8.98 -11.24
CA PHE A 108 -0.83 -10.30 -11.05
C PHE A 108 -1.81 -11.26 -10.36
N ASP A 109 -1.99 -12.48 -10.88
CA ASP A 109 -2.81 -13.53 -10.22
C ASP A 109 -2.01 -14.25 -9.11
N GLU A 110 -1.74 -13.53 -8.02
CA GLU A 110 -0.97 -14.02 -6.86
C GLU A 110 -1.89 -14.38 -5.69
N ARG A 111 -2.47 -15.58 -5.72
CA ARG A 111 -3.46 -16.04 -4.72
C ARG A 111 -2.89 -16.16 -3.31
N GLU A 112 -1.65 -16.61 -3.19
CA GLU A 112 -0.98 -16.74 -1.89
C GLU A 112 -0.77 -15.37 -1.25
N LEU A 113 -0.29 -14.39 -2.04
CA LEU A 113 -0.12 -13.02 -1.59
C LEU A 113 -1.46 -12.42 -1.12
N SER A 114 -2.54 -12.64 -1.86
CA SER A 114 -3.88 -12.20 -1.44
C SER A 114 -4.30 -12.78 -0.08
N ALA A 115 -4.03 -14.06 0.17
CA ALA A 115 -4.33 -14.70 1.43
C ALA A 115 -3.48 -14.14 2.60
N ILE A 116 -2.18 -13.91 2.36
CA ILE A 116 -1.26 -13.29 3.34
C ILE A 116 -1.73 -11.89 3.71
N LEU A 117 -2.09 -11.07 2.72
CA LEU A 117 -2.52 -9.69 2.94
C LEU A 117 -3.84 -9.62 3.72
N ARG A 118 -4.82 -10.47 3.38
CA ARG A 118 -6.10 -10.57 4.11
C ARG A 118 -5.87 -10.94 5.57
N ARG A 119 -5.05 -11.97 5.84
CA ARG A 119 -4.71 -12.39 7.20
C ARG A 119 -4.01 -11.26 7.97
N THR A 120 -3.02 -10.64 7.34
CA THR A 120 -2.26 -9.52 7.90
C THR A 120 -3.19 -8.39 8.33
N PHE A 121 -4.09 -7.95 7.45
CA PHE A 121 -5.02 -6.87 7.73
C PHE A 121 -5.97 -7.20 8.88
N VAL A 122 -6.56 -8.41 8.91
CA VAL A 122 -7.49 -8.81 9.98
C VAL A 122 -6.80 -8.87 11.35
N VAL A 123 -5.60 -9.46 11.41
CA VAL A 123 -4.85 -9.57 12.67
C VAL A 123 -4.48 -8.19 13.21
N ARG A 124 -3.95 -7.32 12.35
CA ARG A 124 -3.50 -5.99 12.76
C ARG A 124 -4.67 -5.03 13.03
N ALA A 125 -5.79 -5.16 12.34
CA ALA A 125 -6.99 -4.36 12.58
C ALA A 125 -7.53 -4.53 14.02
N ALA A 126 -7.41 -5.73 14.59
CA ALA A 126 -7.78 -5.96 15.98
C ALA A 126 -6.90 -5.15 16.95
N ASP A 127 -5.59 -5.09 16.69
CA ASP A 127 -4.65 -4.32 17.49
C ASP A 127 -4.88 -2.81 17.31
N VAL A 128 -5.10 -2.36 16.08
CA VAL A 128 -5.47 -0.97 15.77
C VAL A 128 -6.70 -0.55 16.57
N GLY A 129 -7.74 -1.40 16.60
CA GLY A 129 -8.95 -1.15 17.38
C GLY A 129 -8.71 -1.10 18.89
N LEU A 130 -7.84 -1.97 19.41
CA LEU A 130 -7.44 -1.96 20.82
C LEU A 130 -6.69 -0.66 21.19
N HIS A 131 -5.73 -0.26 20.37
CA HIS A 131 -4.97 0.97 20.57
C HIS A 131 -5.85 2.22 20.44
N ALA A 132 -6.80 2.23 19.52
CA ALA A 132 -7.74 3.34 19.34
C ALA A 132 -8.59 3.62 20.59
N ARG A 133 -8.98 2.56 21.32
CA ARG A 133 -9.69 2.66 22.60
C ARG A 133 -8.78 3.15 23.73
N LYS A 134 -7.59 2.55 23.86
CA LYS A 134 -6.63 2.86 24.94
C LYS A 134 -6.01 4.25 24.84
N ALA A 135 -5.88 4.81 23.64
CA ALA A 135 -5.32 6.15 23.42
C ALA A 135 -6.05 7.25 24.22
N GLU A 136 -7.31 7.02 24.58
CA GLU A 136 -8.12 7.94 25.38
C GLU A 136 -7.86 7.82 26.90
N GLU A 137 -7.49 6.65 27.39
CA GLU A 137 -7.42 6.34 28.83
C GLU A 137 -6.05 6.61 29.47
N SER A 138 -4.94 6.48 28.72
CA SER A 138 -3.60 6.52 29.33
C SER A 138 -2.57 7.37 28.59
N GLY A 139 -2.98 8.09 27.54
CA GLY A 139 -2.04 8.71 26.61
C GLY A 139 -1.23 7.67 25.84
N LEU A 140 -0.71 8.07 24.68
CA LEU A 140 0.15 7.21 23.87
C LEU A 140 1.55 7.19 24.52
N GLY A 141 1.79 6.26 25.45
CA GLY A 141 3.16 5.99 25.91
C GLY A 141 4.05 5.50 24.76
N GLY A 142 5.37 5.37 24.99
CA GLY A 142 6.33 5.08 23.91
C GLY A 142 6.03 3.85 23.03
N GLN A 143 5.46 2.77 23.59
CA GLN A 143 5.03 1.60 22.81
C GLN A 143 3.86 1.89 21.86
N GLY A 144 2.97 2.83 22.23
CA GLY A 144 1.87 3.28 21.39
C GLY A 144 2.36 4.16 20.23
N GLU A 145 3.36 5.00 20.47
CA GLU A 145 3.96 5.83 19.41
C GLU A 145 4.69 4.99 18.36
N GLU A 146 5.45 3.99 18.79
CA GLU A 146 6.14 3.06 17.89
C GLU A 146 5.13 2.28 17.02
N PHE A 147 4.05 1.79 17.63
CA PHE A 147 2.96 1.15 16.91
C PHE A 147 2.35 2.07 15.85
N LEU A 148 1.99 3.31 16.21
CA LEU A 148 1.43 4.30 15.28
C LEU A 148 2.38 4.70 14.16
N ARG A 149 3.69 4.70 14.42
CA ARG A 149 4.71 4.97 13.41
C ARG A 149 4.75 3.89 12.34
N GLY A 150 4.52 2.63 12.72
CA GLY A 150 4.54 1.48 11.83
C GLY A 150 3.27 1.24 11.01
N LEU A 151 2.16 1.92 11.34
CA LEU A 151 0.88 1.77 10.61
C LEU A 151 0.93 2.37 9.22
N ASP A 152 0.41 1.65 8.23
CA ASP A 152 0.17 2.18 6.89
C ASP A 152 -1.01 3.17 6.88
N GLU A 153 -1.26 3.84 5.75
CA GLU A 153 -2.33 4.84 5.67
C GLU A 153 -3.75 4.27 5.85
N TRP A 154 -4.02 3.03 5.42
CA TRP A 154 -5.32 2.39 5.67
C TRP A 154 -5.51 2.12 7.17
N GLU A 155 -4.50 1.58 7.84
CA GLU A 155 -4.52 1.36 9.29
C GLU A 155 -4.62 2.66 10.08
N ARG A 156 -3.94 3.73 9.67
CA ARG A 156 -4.05 5.06 10.29
C ARG A 156 -5.44 5.64 10.15
N ARG A 157 -6.07 5.48 8.99
CA ARG A 157 -7.44 5.92 8.75
C ARG A 157 -8.42 5.13 9.62
N LEU A 158 -8.21 3.81 9.75
CA LEU A 158 -8.98 2.96 10.65
C LEU A 158 -8.80 3.39 12.13
N PHE A 159 -7.56 3.64 12.55
CA PHE A 159 -7.23 4.12 13.89
C PHE A 159 -7.95 5.44 14.20
N ARG A 160 -7.84 6.45 13.33
CA ARG A 160 -8.49 7.75 13.50
C ARG A 160 -10.00 7.63 13.66
N ARG A 161 -10.65 6.89 12.74
CA ARG A 161 -12.10 6.66 12.81
C ARG A 161 -12.52 5.91 14.06
N GLY A 162 -11.77 4.88 14.45
CA GLY A 162 -12.02 4.13 15.67
C GLY A 162 -11.88 5.00 16.92
N HIS A 163 -10.83 5.81 16.98
CA HIS A 163 -10.56 6.70 18.11
C HIS A 163 -11.60 7.81 18.24
N GLU A 164 -11.97 8.46 17.13
CA GLU A 164 -13.05 9.45 17.09
C GLU A 164 -14.40 8.84 17.51
N GLY A 165 -14.69 7.62 17.09
CA GLY A 165 -15.90 6.90 17.49
C GLY A 165 -15.98 6.65 18.99
N VAL A 166 -14.89 6.17 19.60
CA VAL A 166 -14.81 5.96 21.06
C VAL A 166 -14.98 7.27 21.82
N LYS A 167 -14.28 8.32 21.38
CA LYS A 167 -14.38 9.67 21.97
C LYS A 167 -15.80 10.22 21.89
N GLY A 168 -16.46 10.08 20.73
CA GLY A 168 -17.82 10.54 20.51
C GLY A 168 -18.84 9.83 21.42
N VAL A 169 -18.73 8.51 21.57
CA VAL A 169 -19.61 7.73 22.48
C VAL A 169 -19.43 8.15 23.93
N LYS A 170 -18.19 8.37 24.38
CA LYS A 170 -17.92 8.85 25.75
C LYS A 170 -18.53 10.23 26.00
N GLN A 171 -18.26 11.19 25.11
CA GLN A 171 -18.81 12.54 25.21
C GLN A 171 -20.34 12.55 25.25
N TRP A 172 -20.98 11.74 24.40
CA TRP A 172 -22.43 11.56 24.42
C TRP A 172 -22.91 11.00 25.76
N THR A 173 -22.26 9.95 26.28
CA THR A 173 -22.62 9.32 27.55
C THR A 173 -22.50 10.28 28.73
N ASP A 174 -21.47 11.13 28.74
CA ASP A 174 -21.26 12.13 29.79
C ASP A 174 -22.29 13.25 29.72
N ASN A 175 -22.70 13.67 28.52
CA ASN A 175 -23.76 14.67 28.33
C ASN A 175 -25.13 14.13 28.79
N VAL A 176 -25.43 12.86 28.49
CA VAL A 176 -26.66 12.20 28.96
C VAL A 176 -26.71 12.13 30.48
N LYS A 177 -25.59 11.85 31.16
CA LYS A 177 -25.52 11.81 32.63
C LYS A 177 -25.67 13.18 33.30
N ARG A 178 -25.45 14.26 32.56
CA ARG A 178 -25.55 15.65 33.05
C ARG A 178 -26.94 16.28 32.82
N SER A 179 -27.80 15.62 32.03
CA SER A 179 -29.17 16.05 31.74
C SER A 179 -30.15 15.38 32.72
#